data_AF-A0A3M7N8W8-F1
#
_entry.id   AF-A0A3M7N8W8-F1
#
_cell.length_a   1.000
_cell.length_b   1.000
_cell.length_c   1.000
_cell.angle_alpha   90.00
_cell.angle_beta   90.00
_cell.angle_gamma   90.00
#
_symmetry.space_group_name_H-M   'P 1'
#
loop_
_entity.id
_entity.type
_entity.pdbx_description
1 polymer ?
#
loop_
_entity_poly.entity_id
_entity_poly.type
_entity_poly.pdbx_seq_one_letter_code
_entity_poly.pdbx_strand_id
1 'polypeptide(L)'
;MRKFPNIIVTGTPGVGKTTTVTTLLSLATANTTPIPLKHLSINDLVKTRSCHEGYDSALQTYIRGYPEAKLQENMDAEIFGVVADEAKEGWSEEDQVVELKSEVAEQVEENAERILDWIQRWKKDREEEEKE
;
A
#
# COMPACT_ATOMS: atom_id res chain seq x y z
N MET A 1 20.69 11.49 -4.33
CA MET A 1 19.97 10.28 -3.90
C MET A 1 18.45 10.53 -3.96
N ARG A 2 17.57 9.52 -3.81
CA ARG A 2 16.10 9.76 -3.71
C ARG A 2 15.81 10.46 -2.38
N LYS A 3 15.00 11.52 -2.39
CA LYS A 3 14.67 12.30 -1.18
C LYS A 3 13.58 11.68 -0.29
N PHE A 4 12.75 10.79 -0.86
CA PHE A 4 11.63 10.14 -0.19
C PHE A 4 11.48 8.70 -0.69
N PRO A 5 10.90 7.79 0.13
CA PRO A 5 10.70 6.40 -0.25
C PRO A 5 9.53 6.23 -1.23
N ASN A 6 9.55 5.11 -1.97
CA ASN A 6 8.37 4.62 -2.68
C ASN A 6 7.70 3.56 -1.81
N ILE A 7 6.43 3.73 -1.50
CA ILE A 7 5.68 2.82 -0.64
C ILE A 7 4.61 2.13 -1.47
N ILE A 8 4.57 0.80 -1.39
CA ILE A 8 3.52 -0.03 -1.99
C ILE A 8 2.62 -0.49 -0.86
N VAL A 9 1.32 -0.18 -0.97
CA VAL A 9 0.30 -0.65 -0.02
C VAL A 9 -0.51 -1.75 -0.69
N THR A 10 -0.37 -2.98 -0.21
CA THR A 10 -1.09 -4.17 -0.69
C THR A 10 -2.15 -4.61 0.32
N GLY A 11 -2.97 -5.61 -0.05
CA GLY A 11 -4.03 -6.17 0.79
C GLY A 11 -5.32 -6.40 0.00
N THR A 12 -6.21 -7.23 0.55
CA THR A 12 -7.47 -7.63 -0.10
C THR A 12 -8.47 -6.48 -0.34
N PRO A 13 -9.41 -6.63 -1.28
CA PRO A 13 -10.49 -5.65 -1.47
C PRO A 13 -11.26 -5.39 -0.17
N GLY A 14 -11.62 -4.13 0.09
CA GLY A 14 -12.43 -3.76 1.25
C GLY A 14 -11.67 -3.48 2.56
N VAL A 15 -10.40 -3.87 2.70
CA VAL A 15 -9.63 -3.71 3.96
C VAL A 15 -9.15 -2.27 4.26
N GLY A 16 -9.67 -1.26 3.57
CA GLY A 16 -9.36 0.14 3.89
C GLY A 16 -8.11 0.76 3.26
N LYS A 17 -7.37 0.06 2.38
CA LYS A 17 -6.12 0.56 1.75
C LYS A 17 -6.20 2.00 1.24
N THR A 18 -7.20 2.30 0.40
CA THR A 18 -7.37 3.64 -0.18
C THR A 18 -7.65 4.69 0.90
N THR A 19 -8.40 4.31 1.94
CA THR A 19 -8.69 5.16 3.09
C THR A 19 -7.40 5.46 3.86
N THR A 20 -6.61 4.42 4.20
CA THR A 20 -5.31 4.58 4.87
C THR A 20 -4.36 5.48 4.08
N VAL A 21 -4.26 5.31 2.75
CA VAL A 21 -3.43 6.18 1.90
C VAL A 21 -3.93 7.62 1.90
N THR A 22 -5.24 7.84 1.87
CA THR A 22 -5.82 9.20 1.88
C THR A 22 -5.58 9.89 3.23
N THR A 23 -5.73 9.16 4.34
CA THR A 23 -5.40 9.65 5.69
C THR A 23 -3.91 9.98 5.79
N LEU A 24 -3.03 9.09 5.32
CA LEU A 24 -1.59 9.31 5.27
C LEU A 24 -1.22 10.59 4.50
N LEU A 25 -1.81 10.83 3.33
CA LEU A 25 -1.55 12.05 2.56
C LEU A 25 -1.96 13.32 3.33
N SER A 26 -3.10 13.26 4.02
CA SER A 26 -3.58 14.37 4.86
C SER A 26 -2.61 14.66 5.99
N LEU A 27 -2.19 13.63 6.73
CA LEU A 27 -1.21 13.75 7.82
C LEU A 27 0.15 14.23 7.32
N ALA A 28 0.64 13.67 6.22
CA ALA A 28 1.90 14.05 5.59
C ALA A 28 1.94 15.52 5.17
N THR A 29 0.80 16.07 4.72
CA THR A 29 0.65 17.47 4.34
C THR A 29 0.55 18.39 5.56
N ALA A 30 -0.17 17.95 6.60
CA ALA A 30 -0.38 18.70 7.84
C ALA A 30 0.84 18.66 8.80
N ASN A 31 1.81 17.79 8.54
CA ASN A 31 3.01 17.64 9.35
C ASN A 31 3.83 18.93 9.42
N THR A 32 4.53 19.16 10.55
CA THR A 32 5.39 20.33 10.80
C THR A 32 6.37 20.59 9.66
N THR A 33 6.91 19.52 9.08
CA THR A 33 7.62 19.56 7.80
C THR A 33 6.82 18.76 6.78
N PRO A 34 6.11 19.41 5.83
CA PRO A 34 5.28 18.72 4.88
C PRO A 34 6.07 17.72 4.04
N ILE A 35 5.52 16.52 3.89
CA ILE A 35 6.09 15.44 3.07
C ILE A 35 5.29 15.36 1.77
N PRO A 36 5.89 15.70 0.60
CA PRO A 36 5.17 15.79 -0.66
C PRO A 36 4.95 14.40 -1.29
N LEU A 37 4.13 13.58 -0.63
CA LEU A 37 3.73 12.28 -1.14
C LEU A 37 2.71 12.41 -2.26
N LYS A 38 2.80 11.52 -3.24
CA LYS A 38 1.85 11.43 -4.35
C LYS A 38 1.24 10.04 -4.39
N HIS A 39 -0.07 9.94 -4.25
CA HIS A 39 -0.78 8.67 -4.41
C HIS A 39 -0.90 8.32 -5.90
N LEU A 40 -0.49 7.09 -6.24
CA LEU A 40 -0.68 6.47 -7.55
C LEU A 40 -1.66 5.30 -7.40
N SER A 41 -2.93 5.55 -7.67
CA SER A 41 -3.98 4.53 -7.61
C SER A 41 -3.87 3.55 -8.78
N ILE A 42 -3.63 2.28 -8.47
CA ILE A 42 -3.64 1.21 -9.48
C ILE A 42 -5.04 1.09 -10.12
N ASN A 43 -6.10 1.31 -9.33
CA ASN A 43 -7.46 1.30 -9.85
C ASN A 43 -7.67 2.37 -10.93
N ASP A 44 -7.10 3.56 -10.76
CA ASP A 44 -7.23 4.63 -11.75
C ASP A 44 -6.41 4.31 -13.00
N LEU A 45 -5.20 3.76 -12.84
CA LEU A 45 -4.40 3.29 -13.98
C LEU A 45 -5.13 2.24 -14.81
N VAL A 46 -5.78 1.27 -14.16
CA VAL A 46 -6.57 0.23 -14.82
C VAL A 46 -7.72 0.85 -15.63
N LYS A 47 -8.42 1.84 -15.05
CA LYS A 47 -9.51 2.54 -15.74
C LYS A 47 -9.00 3.35 -16.92
N THR A 48 -8.00 4.20 -16.70
CA THR A 48 -7.47 5.11 -17.72
C THR A 48 -6.83 4.36 -18.89
N ARG A 49 -6.26 3.18 -18.65
CA ARG A 49 -5.66 2.34 -19.70
C ARG A 49 -6.58 1.25 -20.23
N SER A 50 -7.84 1.21 -19.79
CA SER A 50 -8.83 0.17 -20.15
C SER A 50 -8.30 -1.26 -19.96
N CYS A 51 -7.56 -1.50 -18.87
CA CYS A 51 -7.03 -2.82 -18.51
C CYS A 51 -8.11 -3.69 -17.81
N HIS A 52 -9.30 -3.75 -18.38
CA HIS A 52 -10.45 -4.48 -17.86
C HIS A 52 -11.39 -4.90 -19.00
N GLU A 53 -12.13 -5.98 -18.80
CA GLU A 53 -13.10 -6.51 -19.77
C GLU A 53 -14.53 -5.99 -19.54
N GLY A 54 -14.78 -5.39 -18.37
CA GLY A 54 -16.09 -4.86 -17.99
C GLY A 54 -16.12 -4.35 -16.56
N TYR A 55 -17.31 -3.99 -16.09
CA TYR A 55 -17.56 -3.57 -14.71
C TYR A 55 -18.65 -4.45 -14.10
N ASP A 56 -18.37 -5.02 -12.93
CA ASP A 56 -19.35 -5.74 -12.13
C ASP A 56 -20.04 -4.76 -11.18
N SER A 57 -21.32 -4.47 -11.44
CA SER A 57 -22.12 -3.57 -10.62
C SER A 57 -22.54 -4.15 -9.27
N ALA A 58 -22.57 -5.48 -9.11
CA ALA A 58 -22.92 -6.11 -7.84
C ALA A 58 -21.73 -6.04 -6.87
N LEU A 59 -20.53 -6.33 -7.38
CA LEU A 59 -19.28 -6.32 -6.60
C LEU A 59 -18.58 -4.95 -6.59
N GLN A 60 -19.10 -3.98 -7.34
CA GLN A 60 -18.54 -2.63 -7.49
C GLN A 60 -17.05 -2.65 -7.88
N THR A 61 -16.69 -3.52 -8.83
CA THR A 61 -15.28 -3.77 -9.22
C THR A 61 -15.13 -4.00 -10.73
N TYR A 62 -13.94 -3.73 -11.26
CA TYR A 62 -13.62 -3.97 -12.67
C TYR A 62 -13.25 -5.42 -12.92
N ILE A 63 -13.87 -6.03 -13.93
CA ILE A 63 -13.64 -7.41 -14.33
C ILE A 63 -12.32 -7.46 -15.11
N ARG A 64 -11.37 -8.24 -14.61
CA ARG A 64 -10.03 -8.42 -15.20
C ARG A 64 -9.94 -9.61 -16.16
N GLY A 65 -11.05 -10.35 -16.37
CA GLY A 65 -11.07 -11.55 -17.21
C GLY A 65 -10.35 -12.75 -16.60
N TYR A 66 -10.16 -12.77 -15.27
CA TYR A 66 -9.49 -13.89 -14.63
C TYR A 66 -10.35 -15.17 -14.71
N PRO A 67 -9.77 -16.31 -15.13
CA PRO A 67 -10.43 -17.60 -15.00
C PRO A 67 -10.79 -17.88 -13.53
N GLU A 68 -11.86 -18.63 -13.28
CA GLU A 68 -12.32 -18.99 -11.93
C GLU A 68 -11.19 -19.61 -11.08
N ALA A 69 -10.37 -20.47 -11.69
CA ALA A 69 -9.19 -21.06 -11.05
C ALA A 69 -8.21 -20.00 -10.52
N LYS A 70 -8.01 -18.89 -11.25
CA LYS A 70 -7.13 -17.80 -10.81
C LYS A 70 -7.74 -16.98 -9.68
N LEU A 71 -9.07 -16.83 -9.66
CA LEU A 71 -9.77 -16.19 -8.55
C LEU A 71 -9.63 -17.01 -7.27
N GLN A 72 -9.78 -18.33 -7.36
CA GLN A 72 -9.58 -19.24 -6.23
C GLN A 72 -8.12 -19.22 -5.76
N GLU A 73 -7.16 -19.30 -6.68
CA GLU A 73 -5.73 -19.21 -6.37
C GLU A 73 -5.39 -17.93 -5.62
N ASN A 74 -5.91 -16.77 -6.05
CA ASN A 74 -5.67 -15.50 -5.36
C ASN A 74 -6.30 -15.47 -3.95
N MET A 75 -7.45 -16.12 -3.77
CA MET A 75 -8.11 -16.23 -2.46
C MET A 75 -7.28 -17.11 -1.53
N ASP A 76 -6.82 -18.26 -2.00
CA ASP A 76 -5.97 -19.18 -1.25
C ASP A 76 -4.63 -18.52 -0.90
N ALA A 77 -4.00 -17.82 -1.85
CA ALA A 77 -2.76 -17.08 -1.63
C ALA A 77 -2.88 -16.05 -0.51
N GLU A 78 -4.03 -15.38 -0.38
CA GLU A 78 -4.30 -14.48 0.75
C GLU A 78 -4.50 -15.28 2.05
N ILE A 79 -5.33 -16.33 2.05
CA ILE A 79 -5.62 -17.14 3.24
C ILE A 79 -4.34 -17.71 3.85
N PHE A 80 -3.42 -18.15 2.99
CA PHE A 80 -2.14 -18.73 3.41
C PHE A 80 -1.03 -17.71 3.59
N GLY A 81 -1.29 -16.41 3.37
CA GLY A 81 -0.28 -15.36 3.54
C GLY A 81 0.88 -15.41 2.54
N VAL A 82 0.72 -16.09 1.41
CA VAL A 82 1.79 -16.34 0.42
C VAL A 82 2.43 -15.04 -0.04
N VAL A 83 1.63 -14.01 -0.30
CA VAL A 83 2.15 -12.71 -0.76
C VAL A 83 2.97 -12.01 0.32
N ALA A 84 2.58 -12.15 1.59
CA ALA A 84 3.33 -11.57 2.70
C ALA A 84 4.66 -12.30 2.91
N ASP A 85 4.66 -13.62 2.80
CA ASP A 85 5.86 -14.44 2.90
C ASP A 85 6.81 -14.17 1.71
N GLU A 86 6.31 -14.14 0.49
CA GLU A 86 7.10 -13.76 -0.69
C GLU A 86 7.69 -12.34 -0.56
N ALA A 87 6.95 -11.40 0.02
CA ALA A 87 7.48 -10.06 0.28
C ALA A 87 8.63 -10.11 1.29
N LYS A 88 8.48 -10.83 2.40
CA LYS A 88 9.55 -10.99 3.41
C LYS A 88 10.78 -11.72 2.88
N GLU A 89 10.59 -12.71 2.01
CA GLU A 89 11.70 -13.43 1.38
C GLU A 89 12.41 -12.57 0.31
N GLY A 90 11.65 -11.77 -0.44
CA GLY A 90 12.16 -10.94 -1.52
C GLY A 90 12.87 -9.66 -1.08
N TRP A 91 12.62 -9.19 0.14
CA TRP A 91 13.20 -7.98 0.71
C TRP A 91 14.00 -8.33 1.96
N SER A 92 15.33 -8.28 1.87
CA SER A 92 16.26 -8.85 2.86
C SER A 92 16.37 -8.06 4.16
N GLU A 93 15.91 -6.82 4.19
CA GLU A 93 15.98 -5.95 5.37
C GLU A 93 14.64 -5.95 6.10
N GLU A 94 14.66 -6.16 7.42
CA GLU A 94 13.45 -6.26 8.26
C GLU A 94 12.55 -5.01 8.17
N ASP A 95 13.13 -3.83 7.88
CA ASP A 95 12.41 -2.57 7.81
C ASP A 95 11.79 -2.27 6.42
N GLN A 96 11.95 -3.17 5.44
CA GLN A 96 11.41 -2.99 4.09
C GLN A 96 9.99 -3.54 3.91
N VAL A 97 9.58 -4.50 4.75
CA VAL A 97 8.26 -5.13 4.71
C VAL A 97 7.57 -4.94 6.05
N VAL A 98 6.49 -4.16 6.06
CA VAL A 98 5.78 -3.80 7.29
C VAL A 98 4.35 -4.31 7.21
N GLU A 99 4.01 -5.25 8.10
CA GLU A 99 2.63 -5.69 8.27
C GLU A 99 1.83 -4.74 9.18
N LEU A 100 0.64 -4.41 8.70
CA LEU A 100 -0.32 -3.50 9.33
C LEU A 100 -1.63 -4.24 9.53
N LYS A 101 -2.20 -4.18 10.73
CA LYS A 101 -3.53 -4.71 11.00
C LYS A 101 -4.59 -3.72 10.51
N SER A 102 -5.60 -4.19 9.78
CA SER A 102 -6.65 -3.34 9.20
C SER A 102 -8.01 -4.03 9.26
N GLU A 103 -8.43 -4.33 10.47
CA GLU A 103 -9.66 -5.01 10.86
C GLU A 103 -10.74 -4.03 11.36
N VAL A 104 -10.33 -2.93 12.00
CA VAL A 104 -11.24 -1.91 12.57
C VAL A 104 -10.90 -0.50 12.08
N ALA A 105 -11.86 0.42 12.17
CA ALA A 105 -11.73 1.77 11.60
C ALA A 105 -10.62 2.59 12.26
N GLU A 106 -10.43 2.43 13.57
CA GLU A 106 -9.41 3.11 14.36
C GLU A 106 -7.99 2.80 13.85
N GLN A 107 -7.77 1.58 13.36
CA GLN A 107 -6.48 1.15 12.82
C GLN A 107 -6.10 1.91 11.54
N VAL A 108 -7.05 2.53 10.82
CA VAL A 108 -6.73 3.33 9.64
C VAL A 108 -5.84 4.53 10.00
N GLU A 109 -6.17 5.21 11.10
CA GLU A 109 -5.41 6.36 11.58
C GLU A 109 -4.08 5.93 12.18
N GLU A 110 -4.07 4.91 13.04
CA GLU A 110 -2.85 4.32 13.61
C GLU A 110 -1.86 3.86 12.53
N ASN A 111 -2.36 3.21 11.47
CA ASN A 111 -1.55 2.77 10.35
C ASN A 111 -0.97 3.94 9.56
N ALA A 112 -1.76 4.99 9.34
CA ALA A 112 -1.28 6.18 8.63
C ALA A 112 -0.19 6.91 9.43
N GLU A 113 -0.36 7.05 10.74
CA GLU A 113 0.66 7.62 11.64
C GLU A 113 1.93 6.76 11.65
N ARG A 114 1.79 5.44 11.78
CA ARG A 114 2.92 4.51 11.76
C ARG A 114 3.72 4.59 10.46
N ILE A 115 3.05 4.71 9.32
CA ILE A 115 3.72 4.91 8.02
C ILE A 115 4.43 6.26 7.99
N LEU A 116 3.80 7.33 8.49
CA LEU A 116 4.39 8.67 8.52
C LEU A 116 5.68 8.69 9.36
N ASP A 117 5.65 8.10 10.55
CA ASP A 117 6.81 7.96 11.43
C ASP A 117 7.96 7.20 10.74
N TRP A 118 7.64 6.12 10.03
CA TRP A 118 8.63 5.36 9.27
C TRP A 118 9.29 6.20 8.18
N ILE A 119 8.52 7.00 7.42
CA ILE A 119 9.06 7.89 6.39
C ILE A 119 10.03 8.91 6.99
N GLN A 120 9.72 9.45 8.17
CA GLN A 120 10.58 10.41 8.85
C GLN A 120 11.90 9.79 9.29
N ARG A 121 11.86 8.58 9.85
CA ARG A 121 13.06 7.82 10.23
C ARG A 121 13.92 7.50 9.01
N TRP A 122 13.32 6.93 7.96
CA TRP A 122 13.99 6.65 6.70
C TRP A 122 14.71 7.87 6.11
N LYS A 123 14.08 9.05 6.21
CA LYS A 123 14.68 10.30 5.74
C LYS A 123 15.87 10.71 6.60
N LYS A 124 15.75 10.61 7.93
CA LYS A 124 16.82 10.94 8.86
C LYS A 124 18.05 10.05 8.65
N ASP A 125 17.85 8.75 8.52
CA ASP A 125 18.95 7.78 8.35
C ASP A 125 19.76 8.10 7.09
N ARG A 126 19.10 8.49 6.00
CA ARG A 126 19.78 8.90 4.75
C ARG A 126 20.44 10.26 4.81
N GLU A 127 19.94 11.18 5.62
CA GLU A 127 20.62 12.46 5.87
C GLU A 127 21.89 12.28 6.71
N GLU A 128 21.96 11.23 7.54
CA GLU A 128 23.14 10.85 8.31
C GLU A 128 24.17 10.14 7.41
N GLU A 129 23.74 9.21 6.55
CA GLU A 129 24.59 8.57 5.53
C GLU A 129 25.24 9.58 4.56
N GLU A 130 24.56 10.68 4.20
CA GLU A 130 25.10 11.71 3.32
C GLU A 130 26.12 12.65 4.02
N LYS A 131 26.24 12.60 5.35
CA LYS A 131 27.17 13.43 6.14
C LYS A 131 28.49 12.73 6.47
N GLU A 132 28.54 11.40 6.32
CA GLU A 132 29.76 10.57 6.44
C GLU A 132 30.53 10.49 5.12
#